data_AF-A0A6C1T1L5-F1
#
_entry.id   AF-A0A6C1T1L5-F1
#
_cell.length_a   1.000
_cell.length_b   1.000
_cell.length_c   1.000
_cell.angle_alpha   90.00
_cell.angle_beta   90.00
_cell.angle_gamma   90.00
#
_symmetry.space_group_name_H-M   'P 1'
#
loop_
_entity.id
_entity.type
_entity.pdbx_description
1 polymer ?
#
loop_
_entity_poly.entity_id
_entity_poly.type
_entity_poly.pdbx_seq_one_letter_code
_entity_poly.pdbx_strand_id
1 'polypeptide(L)'
;MGESTQPKRLKHLLYSEDGSLSVELVLWVPVIFMALMFITDATATFLAQASMWQNAGEISRALATGTTSLAEAQQFVSTYSRTTMQVQTLDNILVVQLSRPFSEIGTGIALSFVGDLQVQVFQRIEEGVKL
;
A
#
# COMPACT_ATOMS: atom_id res chain seq x y z
N MET A 1 -10.58 48.55 -35.12
CA MET A 1 -11.76 48.30 -34.25
C MET A 1 -11.46 47.03 -33.48
N GLY A 2 -10.79 47.14 -32.34
CA GLY A 2 -10.23 45.99 -31.64
C GLY A 2 -9.60 46.43 -30.33
N GLU A 3 -10.42 46.51 -29.28
CA GLU A 3 -9.91 46.55 -27.92
C GLU A 3 -10.23 45.20 -27.27
N SER A 4 -9.21 44.35 -27.26
CA SER A 4 -9.18 43.09 -26.53
C SER A 4 -9.28 43.36 -25.04
N THR A 5 -10.45 43.10 -24.48
CA THR A 5 -10.70 43.09 -23.04
C THR A 5 -10.06 41.85 -22.44
N GLN A 6 -8.89 42.02 -21.82
CA GLN A 6 -8.25 40.98 -20.99
C GLN A 6 -7.85 41.52 -19.60
N PRO A 7 -7.77 40.64 -18.60
CA PRO A 7 -8.46 40.82 -17.34
C PRO A 7 -7.56 41.43 -16.27
N LYS A 8 -7.64 42.76 -16.09
CA LYS A 8 -6.96 43.45 -14.97
C LYS A 8 -7.56 43.14 -13.59
N ARG A 9 -8.76 42.54 -13.54
CA ARG A 9 -9.48 42.26 -12.28
C ARG A 9 -8.98 41.04 -11.49
N LEU A 10 -8.23 40.11 -12.10
CA LEU A 10 -7.75 38.94 -11.38
C LEU A 10 -6.56 39.26 -10.46
N LYS A 11 -5.75 40.26 -10.81
CA LYS A 11 -4.54 40.61 -10.06
C LYS A 11 -4.81 41.42 -8.79
N HIS A 12 -5.94 42.12 -8.72
CA HIS A 12 -6.25 42.98 -7.57
C HIS A 12 -6.76 42.20 -6.36
N LEU A 13 -7.39 41.04 -6.57
CA LEU A 13 -7.85 40.16 -5.48
C LEU A 13 -6.71 39.46 -4.72
N LEU A 14 -5.46 39.55 -5.21
CA LEU A 14 -4.29 38.91 -4.59
C LEU A 14 -3.43 39.89 -3.76
N TYR A 15 -3.77 41.19 -3.70
CA TYR A 15 -2.81 42.20 -3.23
C TYR A 15 -3.41 43.36 -2.41
N SER A 16 -4.44 43.12 -1.61
CA SER A 16 -5.08 44.15 -0.79
C SER A 16 -5.34 43.64 0.62
N GLU A 17 -4.44 43.94 1.58
CA GLU A 17 -4.58 43.76 3.04
C GLU A 17 -4.83 42.31 3.55
N ASP A 18 -5.22 41.38 2.68
CA ASP A 18 -5.29 39.91 2.75
C ASP A 18 -3.91 39.22 2.65
N GLY A 19 -2.82 39.94 2.95
CA GLY A 19 -1.47 39.41 2.88
C GLY A 19 -1.18 38.36 3.96
N SER A 20 -1.74 38.53 5.16
CA SER A 20 -1.65 37.54 6.25
C SER A 20 -2.37 36.24 5.88
N LEU A 21 -3.58 36.35 5.30
CA LEU A 21 -4.40 35.19 4.93
C LEU A 21 -3.77 34.40 3.77
N SER A 22 -3.11 35.10 2.83
CA SER A 22 -2.38 34.46 1.73
C SER A 22 -1.12 33.75 2.20
N VAL A 23 -0.35 34.35 3.12
CA VAL A 23 0.87 33.72 3.68
C VAL A 23 0.53 32.53 4.56
N GLU A 24 -0.49 32.64 5.41
CA GLU A 24 -0.99 31.54 6.23
C GLU A 24 -1.46 30.37 5.36
N LEU A 25 -2.22 30.63 4.28
CA LEU A 25 -2.65 29.59 3.36
C LEU A 25 -1.46 28.87 2.70
N VAL A 26 -0.44 29.61 2.24
CA VAL A 26 0.77 29.03 1.64
C VAL A 26 1.54 28.16 2.65
N LEU A 27 1.54 28.52 3.93
CA LEU A 27 2.14 27.71 5.00
C LEU A 27 1.34 26.43 5.28
N TRP A 28 0.01 26.47 5.16
CA TRP A 28 -0.86 25.32 5.37
C TRP A 28 -0.88 24.34 4.19
N VAL A 29 -0.67 24.81 2.96
CA VAL A 29 -0.71 23.95 1.77
C VAL A 29 0.22 22.73 1.91
N PRO A 30 1.51 22.84 2.28
CA PRO A 30 2.37 21.69 2.53
C PRO A 30 1.85 20.72 3.59
N VAL A 31 1.26 21.26 4.68
CA VAL A 31 0.70 20.45 5.77
C VAL A 31 -0.51 19.66 5.29
N ILE A 32 -1.40 20.32 4.54
CA ILE A 32 -2.58 19.67 3.94
C ILE A 32 -2.13 18.58 2.95
N PHE A 33 -1.15 18.87 2.09
CA PHE A 33 -0.60 17.87 1.17
C PHE A 33 0.01 16.68 1.91
N MET A 34 0.73 16.91 3.00
CA MET A 34 1.29 15.84 3.83
C MET A 34 0.18 14.99 4.46
N ALA A 35 -0.88 15.62 4.98
CA ALA A 35 -2.04 14.91 5.52
C ALA A 35 -2.74 14.07 4.43
N LEU A 36 -2.90 14.61 3.22
CA LEU A 36 -3.49 13.87 2.10
C LEU A 36 -2.62 12.69 1.66
N MET A 37 -1.29 12.85 1.59
CA MET A 37 -0.36 11.75 1.32
C MET A 37 -0.47 10.66 2.38
N PHE A 38 -0.55 11.04 3.66
CA PHE A 38 -0.71 10.09 4.76
C PHE A 38 -2.02 9.30 4.66
N ILE A 39 -3.15 9.98 4.40
CA ILE A 39 -4.45 9.32 4.20
C ILE A 39 -4.42 8.37 3.00
N THR A 40 -3.76 8.78 1.92
CA THR A 40 -3.62 7.97 0.70
C THR A 40 -2.82 6.69 0.98
N ASP A 41 -1.68 6.82 1.65
CA ASP A 41 -0.82 5.68 2.01
C ASP A 41 -1.51 4.75 3.00
N ALA A 42 -2.24 5.29 4.00
CA ALA A 42 -3.00 4.49 4.94
C ALA A 42 -4.10 3.68 4.23
N THR A 43 -4.85 4.32 3.32
CA THR A 43 -5.90 3.65 2.55
C THR A 43 -5.32 2.55 1.65
N ALA A 44 -4.22 2.85 0.96
CA ALA A 44 -3.52 1.87 0.13
C ALA A 44 -2.97 0.70 0.96
N THR A 45 -2.52 0.96 2.18
CA THR A 45 -2.08 -0.07 3.13
C THR A 45 -3.20 -1.02 3.49
N PHE A 46 -4.38 -0.51 3.86
CA PHE A 46 -5.51 -1.38 4.18
C PHE A 46 -5.93 -2.25 2.98
N LEU A 47 -5.91 -1.69 1.77
CA LEU A 47 -6.18 -2.45 0.55
C LEU A 47 -5.11 -3.52 0.28
N ALA A 48 -3.83 -3.17 0.45
CA ALA A 48 -2.72 -4.11 0.31
C ALA A 48 -2.84 -5.25 1.35
N GLN A 49 -3.18 -4.91 2.59
CA GLN A 49 -3.36 -5.89 3.66
C GLN A 49 -4.52 -6.85 3.35
N ALA A 50 -5.65 -6.34 2.86
CA ALA A 50 -6.80 -7.17 2.48
C ALA A 50 -6.45 -8.16 1.36
N SER A 51 -5.75 -7.69 0.31
CA SER A 51 -5.31 -8.57 -0.78
C SER A 51 -4.27 -9.60 -0.32
N MET A 52 -3.36 -9.23 0.59
CA MET A 52 -2.42 -10.16 1.19
C MET A 52 -3.11 -11.25 2.01
N TRP A 53 -4.15 -10.92 2.79
CA TRP A 53 -4.93 -11.93 3.52
C TRP A 53 -5.60 -12.94 2.58
N GLN A 54 -6.18 -12.46 1.48
CA GLN A 54 -6.80 -13.33 0.49
C GLN A 54 -5.76 -14.24 -0.17
N ASN A 55 -4.66 -13.68 -0.67
CA ASN A 55 -3.61 -14.45 -1.33
C ASN A 55 -2.95 -15.45 -0.38
N ALA A 56 -2.67 -15.05 0.87
CA ALA A 56 -2.10 -15.95 1.87
C ALA A 56 -3.03 -17.12 2.19
N GLY A 57 -4.35 -16.88 2.25
CA GLY A 57 -5.34 -17.94 2.46
C GLY A 57 -5.47 -18.90 1.28
N GLU A 58 -5.46 -18.38 0.05
CA GLU A 58 -5.51 -19.20 -1.17
C GLU A 58 -4.24 -20.06 -1.30
N ILE A 59 -3.06 -19.47 -1.08
CA ILE A 59 -1.77 -20.16 -1.12
C ILE A 59 -1.67 -21.19 0.01
N SER A 60 -2.03 -20.84 1.23
CA SER A 60 -1.94 -21.77 2.37
C SER A 60 -2.82 -23.00 2.16
N ARG A 61 -4.03 -22.81 1.64
CA ARG A 61 -4.92 -23.90 1.26
C ARG A 61 -4.31 -24.74 0.13
N ALA A 62 -3.81 -24.09 -0.93
CA ALA A 62 -3.26 -24.80 -2.08
C ALA A 62 -2.03 -25.66 -1.73
N LEU A 63 -1.20 -25.16 -0.80
CA LEU A 63 -0.05 -25.87 -0.25
C LEU A 63 -0.49 -27.00 0.70
N ALA A 64 -1.46 -26.74 1.59
CA ALA A 64 -1.94 -27.73 2.56
C ALA A 64 -2.64 -28.92 1.90
N THR A 65 -3.26 -28.74 0.72
CA THR A 65 -3.87 -29.81 -0.07
C THR A 65 -2.92 -30.41 -1.12
N GLY A 66 -1.68 -29.93 -1.22
CA GLY A 66 -0.70 -30.41 -2.19
C GLY A 66 -1.04 -30.11 -3.65
N THR A 67 -1.95 -29.15 -3.90
CA THR A 67 -2.35 -28.76 -5.27
C THR A 67 -1.32 -27.89 -5.97
N THR A 68 -0.45 -27.22 -5.21
CA THR A 68 0.70 -26.47 -5.73
C THR A 68 1.94 -26.80 -4.90
N SER A 69 3.11 -26.72 -5.51
CA SER A 69 4.38 -26.85 -4.78
C SER A 69 4.81 -25.51 -4.15
N LEU A 70 5.68 -25.58 -3.14
CA LEU A 70 6.26 -24.39 -2.54
C LEU A 70 6.99 -23.51 -3.57
N ALA A 71 7.71 -24.12 -4.50
CA ALA A 71 8.46 -23.41 -5.54
C ALA A 71 7.53 -22.65 -6.50
N GLU A 72 6.43 -23.29 -6.92
CA GLU A 72 5.42 -22.64 -7.77
C GLU A 72 4.74 -21.48 -7.06
N ALA A 73 4.39 -21.65 -5.78
CA ALA A 73 3.79 -20.59 -4.98
C ALA A 73 4.75 -19.40 -4.80
N GLN A 74 6.05 -19.64 -4.55
CA GLN A 74 7.06 -18.58 -4.48
C GLN A 74 7.24 -17.86 -5.82
N GLN A 75 7.22 -18.60 -6.93
CA GLN A 75 7.31 -18.02 -8.27
C GLN A 75 6.08 -17.16 -8.60
N PHE A 76 4.89 -17.64 -8.26
CA PHE A 76 3.64 -16.90 -8.45
C PHE A 76 3.67 -15.59 -7.66
N VAL A 77 4.01 -15.68 -6.36
CA VAL A 77 4.09 -14.51 -5.49
C VAL A 77 5.09 -13.51 -6.05
N SER A 78 6.33 -13.91 -6.34
CA SER A 78 7.37 -12.99 -6.82
C SER A 78 7.08 -12.36 -8.19
N THR A 79 6.34 -13.06 -9.05
CA THR A 79 6.00 -12.56 -10.41
C THR A 79 4.81 -11.60 -10.38
N TYR A 80 3.77 -11.92 -9.61
CA TYR A 80 2.48 -11.23 -9.70
C TYR A 80 2.16 -10.34 -8.51
N SER A 81 2.79 -10.60 -7.35
CA SER A 81 2.62 -9.77 -6.17
C SER A 81 3.97 -9.18 -5.78
N ARG A 82 4.01 -7.87 -5.55
CA ARG A 82 5.21 -7.20 -5.01
C ARG A 82 5.40 -7.51 -3.52
N THR A 83 5.33 -8.79 -3.17
CA THR A 83 5.41 -9.30 -1.82
C THR A 83 6.43 -10.42 -1.78
N THR A 84 7.03 -10.61 -0.62
CA THR A 84 7.91 -11.73 -0.34
C THR A 84 7.12 -12.77 0.44
N MET A 85 7.21 -14.04 0.05
CA MET A 85 6.60 -15.14 0.77
C MET A 85 7.63 -15.92 1.57
N GLN A 86 7.30 -16.24 2.81
CA GLN A 86 8.00 -17.22 3.63
C GLN A 86 7.00 -18.27 4.08
N VAL A 87 7.43 -19.54 4.08
CA VAL A 87 6.60 -20.65 4.51
C VAL A 87 7.36 -21.43 5.57
N GLN A 88 6.72 -21.66 6.70
CA GLN A 88 7.28 -22.47 7.79
C GLN A 88 6.31 -23.61 8.09
N THR A 89 6.86 -24.79 8.31
CA THR A 89 6.08 -25.98 8.70
C THR A 89 6.41 -26.29 10.14
N LEU A 90 5.40 -26.21 11.01
CA LEU A 90 5.47 -26.55 12.43
C LEU A 90 4.57 -27.75 12.66
N ASP A 91 5.17 -28.93 12.77
CA ASP A 91 4.49 -30.23 12.86
C ASP A 91 3.51 -30.48 11.71
N ASN A 92 2.22 -30.20 11.93
CA ASN A 92 1.11 -30.37 10.99
C ASN A 92 0.41 -29.05 10.67
N ILE A 93 1.05 -27.92 10.96
CA ILE A 93 0.58 -26.57 10.66
C ILE A 93 1.56 -25.92 9.70
N LEU A 94 1.01 -25.47 8.57
CA LEU A 94 1.66 -24.60 7.62
C LEU A 94 1.44 -23.14 8.02
N VAL A 95 2.51 -22.38 8.13
CA VAL A 95 2.48 -20.94 8.32
C VAL A 95 2.93 -20.28 7.04
N VAL A 96 2.01 -19.59 6.36
CA VAL A 96 2.32 -18.78 5.19
C VAL A 96 2.38 -17.32 5.62
N GLN A 97 3.56 -16.72 5.46
CA GLN A 97 3.81 -15.33 5.75
C GLN A 97 4.06 -14.57 4.44
N LEU A 98 3.31 -13.50 4.23
CA LEU A 98 3.57 -12.53 3.16
C LEU A 98 4.09 -11.23 3.79
N SER A 99 5.13 -10.67 3.21
CA SER A 99 5.72 -9.38 3.60
C SER A 99 5.76 -8.42 2.41
N ARG A 100 5.48 -7.14 2.65
CA ARG A 100 5.63 -6.08 1.64
C ARG A 100 6.14 -4.79 2.31
N PRO A 101 7.18 -4.15 1.77
CA PRO A 101 7.66 -2.89 2.33
C PRO A 101 6.63 -1.77 2.11
N PHE A 102 6.42 -0.93 3.13
CA PHE A 102 5.52 0.22 3.06
C PHE A 102 5.94 1.23 1.98
N SER A 103 7.22 1.28 1.63
CA SER A 103 7.74 2.12 0.53
C SER A 103 7.20 1.73 -0.85
N GLU A 104 6.63 0.53 -1.00
CA GLU A 104 6.03 0.07 -2.26
C GLU A 104 4.51 0.16 -2.28
N ILE A 105 3.88 0.74 -1.25
CA ILE A 105 2.44 0.84 -1.09
C ILE A 105 2.00 2.30 -1.18
N GLY A 106 0.97 2.59 -2.00
CA GLY A 106 0.45 3.94 -2.18
C GLY A 106 1.47 4.87 -2.84
N THR A 107 1.73 6.01 -2.21
CA THR A 107 2.80 6.95 -2.61
C THR A 107 4.17 6.49 -2.15
N GLY A 108 4.24 5.65 -1.11
CA GLY A 108 5.49 5.14 -0.55
C GLY A 108 6.30 6.18 0.23
N ILE A 109 5.76 7.37 0.46
CA ILE A 109 6.47 8.47 1.11
C ILE A 109 6.12 8.52 2.59
N ALA A 110 4.83 8.53 2.93
CA ALA A 110 4.38 8.88 4.27
C ALA A 110 4.55 7.74 5.28
N LEU A 111 4.59 6.47 4.83
CA LEU A 111 4.71 5.30 5.71
C LEU A 111 6.01 4.50 5.53
N SER A 112 6.93 4.94 4.67
CA SER A 112 8.19 4.23 4.39
C SER A 112 9.03 3.91 5.62
N PHE A 113 8.99 4.78 6.64
CA PHE A 113 9.74 4.62 7.89
C PHE A 113 9.19 3.52 8.81
N VAL A 114 7.97 3.02 8.57
CA VAL A 114 7.32 2.01 9.41
C VAL A 114 7.93 0.62 9.18
N GLY A 115 8.49 0.36 7.99
CA GLY A 115 9.13 -0.91 7.63
C GLY A 115 8.26 -1.74 6.70
N ASP A 116 7.89 -2.95 7.14
CA ASP A 116 7.17 -3.93 6.32
C ASP A 116 5.74 -4.20 6.86
N LEU A 117 4.79 -4.25 5.94
CA LEU A 117 3.47 -4.81 6.16
C LEU A 117 3.57 -6.34 6.09
N GLN A 118 3.11 -7.02 7.13
CA GLN A 118 3.16 -8.48 7.21
C GLN A 118 1.79 -9.09 7.50
N VAL A 119 1.51 -10.23 6.88
CA VAL A 119 0.32 -11.05 7.10
C VAL A 119 0.75 -12.49 7.27
N GLN A 120 0.17 -13.19 8.25
CA GLN A 120 0.45 -14.60 8.52
C GLN A 120 -0.85 -15.40 8.59
N VAL A 121 -0.90 -16.51 7.85
CA VAL A 121 -2.02 -17.46 7.86
C VAL A 121 -1.52 -18.80 8.35
N PHE A 122 -2.24 -19.37 9.32
CA PHE A 122 -2.00 -20.70 9.88
C PHE A 122 -3.01 -21.68 9.28
N GLN A 123 -2.53 -22.72 8.61
CA GLN A 123 -3.37 -23.73 7.97
C GLN A 123 -2.92 -25.12 8.40
N ARG A 124 -3.86 -26.00 8.74
CA ARG A 124 -3.55 -27.40 9.05
C ARG A 124 -3.27 -28.17 7.75
N ILE A 125 -2.20 -28.96 7.74
CA ILE A 125 -1.84 -29.83 6.61
C ILE A 125 -2.70 -31.10 6.65
N GLU A 126 -3.18 -31.53 5.48
CA GLU A 126 -3.89 -32.82 5.35
C GLU A 126 -2.89 -33.98 5.32
N GLU A 127 -3.24 -35.10 5.97
CA GLU A 127 -2.35 -36.27 6.07
C GLU A 127 -1.96 -36.79 4.67
N GLY A 128 -0.65 -36.86 4.40
CA GLY A 128 -0.09 -37.41 3.16
C GLY A 128 0.54 -36.40 2.20
N VAL A 129 0.46 -35.09 2.48
CA VAL A 129 1.08 -34.04 1.64
C VAL A 129 2.54 -33.83 2.05
N LYS A 130 3.46 -33.93 1.09
CA LYS A 130 4.88 -33.55 1.25
C LYS A 130 5.09 -32.16 0.65
N LEU A 131 5.53 -31.22 1.47
CA LEU A 131 5.87 -29.85 1.08
C LEU A 131 7.31 -29.76 0.53
#